data_AF-A0A927V4F5-F1
#
_entry.id   AF-A0A927V4F5-F1
#
_cell.length_a   1.000
_cell.length_b   1.000
_cell.length_c   1.000
_cell.angle_alpha   90.00
_cell.angle_beta   90.00
_cell.angle_gamma   90.00
#
_symmetry.space_group_name_H-M   'P 1'
#
loop_
_entity.id
_entity.type
_entity.pdbx_description
1 polymer ?
#
loop_
_entity_poly.entity_id
_entity_poly.type
_entity_poly.pdbx_seq_one_letter_code
_entity_poly.pdbx_strand_id
1 'polypeptide(L)'
;MEEILLAIITSLIASFIFWIVFNFLPEKRRYNKVRPKVEFDIYEIFIALSSYLSIALKINEFGWSFPFDKIESGLVTKEDFELWLQNKCLNSSFKFDEMADKLLPVGNDLDVRTKELCQKIDKSATYYAFMSAEEILLLRKISTKVTVYSYDEKADNVVGNTCYRPVVPTIAYMSENFLELSKLYLQLQGIVWSYKRIDKSINKYLLGDFFYNKAKKQYLLGDFKKCIKIIKKSKTDNNYLKYSLLFKANYCLGRKAKAISALKMVFNSTTLKPVSIRNLFYDSCLEYQNMDDAVYEEVCSRYSLVEILEMVEEIERERNLIDKATMTLKEIRNHYETKLKREKDVASQRMQEKYKNLEKRIKKCN
;
A
#
# COMPACT_ATOMS: atom_id res chain seq x y z
N MET A 1 32.48 51.98 -35.13
CA MET A 1 31.76 51.44 -33.94
C MET A 1 30.58 50.58 -34.36
N GLU A 2 29.77 50.99 -35.35
CA GLU A 2 28.62 50.21 -35.82
C GLU A 2 28.99 48.84 -36.40
N GLU A 3 30.06 48.72 -37.19
CA GLU A 3 30.51 47.42 -37.74
C GLU A 3 30.96 46.43 -36.65
N ILE A 4 31.65 46.93 -35.63
CA ILE A 4 32.08 46.13 -34.47
C ILE A 4 30.84 45.66 -33.69
N LEU A 5 29.86 46.54 -33.50
CA LEU A 5 28.60 46.21 -32.83
C LEU A 5 27.81 45.15 -33.62
N LEU A 6 27.72 45.30 -34.94
CA LEU A 6 27.07 44.35 -35.85
C LEU A 6 27.74 42.97 -35.80
N ALA A 7 29.07 42.92 -35.81
CA ALA A 7 29.85 41.69 -35.70
C ALA A 7 29.64 40.98 -34.34
N ILE A 8 29.56 41.74 -33.24
CA ILE A 8 29.29 41.18 -31.90
C ILE A 8 27.86 40.62 -31.83
N ILE A 9 26.86 41.37 -32.31
CA ILE A 9 25.45 40.94 -32.28
C ILE A 9 25.26 39.69 -33.16
N THR A 10 25.83 39.67 -34.36
CA THR A 10 25.74 38.50 -35.26
C THR A 10 26.45 37.28 -34.68
N SER A 11 27.61 37.46 -34.01
CA SER A 11 28.30 36.39 -33.29
C SER A 11 27.44 35.83 -32.14
N LEU A 12 26.81 36.69 -31.34
CA LEU A 12 25.92 36.26 -30.26
C LEU A 12 24.70 35.49 -30.78
N ILE A 13 24.06 35.98 -31.84
CA ILE A 13 22.92 35.31 -32.48
C ILE A 13 23.37 33.95 -33.04
N ALA A 14 24.52 33.89 -33.72
CA ALA A 14 25.07 32.64 -34.24
C ALA A 14 25.35 31.66 -33.10
N SER A 15 26.06 32.07 -32.04
CA SER A 15 26.33 31.22 -30.87
C SER A 15 25.05 30.70 -30.22
N PHE A 16 24.02 31.54 -30.11
CA PHE A 16 22.71 31.13 -29.58
C PHE A 16 22.03 30.08 -30.47
N ILE A 17 22.02 30.30 -31.80
CA ILE A 17 21.47 29.33 -32.77
C ILE A 17 22.27 28.01 -32.73
N PHE A 18 23.60 28.07 -32.70
CA PHE A 18 24.46 26.89 -32.57
C PHE A 18 24.17 26.12 -31.28
N TRP A 19 24.04 26.82 -30.14
CA TRP A 19 23.66 26.19 -28.88
C TRP A 19 22.28 25.52 -28.95
N ILE A 20 21.29 26.16 -29.58
CA ILE A 20 19.97 25.56 -29.76
C ILE A 20 20.06 24.29 -30.61
N VAL A 21 20.72 24.35 -31.76
CA VAL A 21 20.73 23.28 -32.77
C VAL A 21 21.57 22.10 -32.33
N PHE A 22 22.73 22.34 -31.72
CA PHE A 22 23.71 21.31 -31.42
C PHE A 22 23.69 20.84 -29.96
N ASN A 23 23.16 21.62 -29.01
CA ASN A 23 23.05 21.20 -27.60
C ASN A 23 21.59 21.01 -27.19
N PHE A 24 20.78 22.07 -27.18
CA PHE A 24 19.45 22.04 -26.58
C PHE A 24 18.49 21.06 -27.29
N LEU A 25 18.41 21.10 -28.62
CA LEU A 25 17.51 20.23 -29.38
C LEU A 25 17.89 18.75 -29.28
N PRO A 26 19.16 18.34 -29.47
CA PRO A 26 19.59 16.96 -29.28
C PRO A 26 19.37 16.46 -27.84
N GLU A 27 19.67 17.28 -26.83
CA GLU A 27 19.46 16.93 -25.43
C GLU A 27 17.97 16.76 -25.10
N LYS A 28 17.12 17.68 -25.56
CA LYS A 28 15.67 17.57 -25.38
C LYS A 28 15.09 16.33 -26.09
N ARG A 29 15.60 15.99 -27.28
CA ARG A 29 15.21 14.76 -27.98
C ARG A 29 15.64 13.51 -27.20
N ARG A 30 16.88 13.49 -26.69
CA ARG A 30 17.38 12.40 -25.85
C ARG A 30 16.55 12.25 -24.59
N TYR A 31 16.28 13.35 -23.88
CA TYR A 31 15.44 13.37 -22.68
C TYR A 31 14.05 12.81 -22.97
N ASN A 32 13.36 13.31 -24.00
CA ASN A 32 12.02 12.84 -24.36
C ASN A 32 11.96 11.37 -24.78
N LYS A 33 13.07 10.81 -25.29
CA LYS A 33 13.17 9.40 -25.67
C LYS A 33 13.43 8.47 -24.48
N VAL A 34 14.24 8.92 -23.51
CA VAL A 34 14.62 8.10 -22.35
C VAL A 34 13.59 8.23 -21.22
N ARG A 35 13.04 9.42 -21.00
CA ARG A 35 12.12 9.73 -19.90
C ARG A 35 10.92 8.76 -19.79
N PRO A 36 10.24 8.35 -20.87
CA PRO A 36 9.19 7.32 -20.82
C PRO A 36 9.59 6.00 -20.16
N LYS A 37 10.85 5.58 -20.32
CA LYS A 37 11.41 4.36 -19.71
C LYS A 37 11.68 4.56 -18.22
N VAL A 38 12.19 5.73 -17.87
CA VAL A 38 12.38 6.13 -16.47
C VAL A 38 11.06 6.20 -15.72
N GLU A 39 10.02 6.78 -16.34
CA GLU A 39 8.68 6.80 -15.77
C GLU A 39 8.11 5.38 -15.57
N PHE A 40 8.43 4.45 -16.47
CA PHE A 40 8.08 3.04 -16.33
C PHE A 40 8.83 2.39 -15.15
N ASP A 41 10.15 2.57 -15.04
CA ASP A 41 10.95 2.01 -13.94
C ASP A 41 10.45 2.52 -12.57
N ILE A 42 10.14 3.81 -12.47
CA ILE A 42 9.56 4.39 -11.25
C ILE A 42 8.17 3.81 -10.96
N TYR A 43 7.37 3.53 -11.98
CA TYR A 43 6.08 2.87 -11.83
C TYR A 43 6.23 1.41 -11.35
N GLU A 44 7.23 0.67 -11.81
CA GLU A 44 7.51 -0.66 -11.28
C GLU A 44 7.91 -0.61 -9.79
N ILE A 45 8.72 0.37 -9.40
CA ILE A 45 9.08 0.58 -7.99
C ILE A 45 7.83 0.89 -7.16
N PHE A 46 6.90 1.69 -7.69
CA PHE A 46 5.62 1.97 -7.05
C PHE A 46 4.79 0.70 -6.80
N ILE A 47 4.71 -0.21 -7.76
CA ILE A 47 4.02 -1.51 -7.60
C ILE A 47 4.75 -2.40 -6.59
N ALA A 48 6.08 -2.45 -6.64
CA ALA A 48 6.88 -3.25 -5.72
C ALA A 48 6.71 -2.75 -4.27
N LEU A 49 6.62 -1.43 -4.06
CA LEU A 49 6.39 -0.85 -2.73
C LEU A 49 4.97 -1.15 -2.23
N SER A 50 3.97 -1.12 -3.13
CA SER A 50 2.62 -1.58 -2.81
C SER A 50 2.62 -3.04 -2.35
N SER A 51 3.40 -3.90 -3.01
CA SER A 51 3.54 -5.32 -2.70
C SER A 51 4.26 -5.58 -1.38
N TYR A 52 5.19 -4.70 -0.99
CA TYR A 52 5.81 -4.75 0.33
C TYR A 52 4.80 -4.39 1.43
N LEU A 53 4.05 -3.29 1.25
CA LEU A 53 3.06 -2.83 2.23
C LEU A 53 1.91 -3.83 2.42
N SER A 54 1.54 -4.57 1.37
CA SER A 54 0.47 -5.58 1.46
C SER A 54 0.81 -6.77 2.35
N ILE A 55 2.09 -7.01 2.66
CA ILE A 55 2.50 -8.08 3.60
C ILE A 55 1.90 -7.84 4.99
N ALA A 56 1.83 -6.59 5.44
CA ALA A 56 1.20 -6.25 6.72
C ALA A 56 -0.29 -6.65 6.75
N LEU A 57 -0.96 -6.56 5.60
CA LEU A 57 -2.40 -6.81 5.48
C LEU A 57 -2.77 -8.29 5.40
N LYS A 58 -1.82 -9.21 5.19
CA LYS A 58 -2.11 -10.65 5.12
C LYS A 58 -2.79 -11.13 6.40
N ILE A 59 -3.91 -11.81 6.29
CA ILE A 59 -4.64 -12.39 7.43
C ILE A 59 -4.11 -13.79 7.73
N ASN A 60 -3.86 -14.60 6.69
CA ASN A 60 -3.40 -15.98 6.81
C ASN A 60 -2.55 -16.39 5.60
N GLU A 61 -2.04 -17.63 5.62
CA GLU A 61 -1.23 -18.21 4.55
C GLU A 61 -2.05 -18.52 3.28
N PHE A 62 -3.38 -18.62 3.39
CA PHE A 62 -4.29 -18.96 2.29
C PHE A 62 -4.67 -17.77 1.40
N GLY A 63 -4.00 -16.63 1.53
CA GLY A 63 -4.14 -15.48 0.64
C GLY A 63 -5.19 -14.45 1.05
N TRP A 64 -5.89 -14.62 2.17
CA TRP A 64 -6.78 -13.59 2.68
C TRP A 64 -6.00 -12.39 3.20
N SER A 65 -6.48 -11.17 2.93
CA SER A 65 -5.84 -9.94 3.36
C SER A 65 -6.87 -8.86 3.68
N PHE A 66 -6.53 -7.92 4.56
CA PHE A 66 -7.29 -6.70 4.74
C PHE A 66 -7.27 -5.86 3.45
N PRO A 67 -8.32 -5.05 3.17
CA PRO A 67 -8.36 -4.19 2.00
C PRO A 67 -7.21 -3.16 1.98
N PHE A 68 -6.54 -3.04 0.83
CA PHE A 68 -5.45 -2.06 0.63
C PHE A 68 -5.96 -0.61 0.51
N ASP A 69 -7.27 -0.41 0.37
CA ASP A 69 -7.94 0.88 0.13
C ASP A 69 -7.59 1.97 1.17
N LYS A 70 -7.40 1.61 2.44
CA LYS A 70 -7.04 2.56 3.51
C LYS A 70 -5.61 3.12 3.32
N ILE A 71 -4.71 2.31 2.76
CA ILE A 71 -3.36 2.73 2.39
C ILE A 71 -3.40 3.60 1.13
N GLU A 72 -4.10 3.20 0.06
CA GLU A 72 -4.19 3.96 -1.21
C GLU A 72 -4.80 5.36 -1.04
N SER A 73 -5.78 5.47 -0.14
CA SER A 73 -6.47 6.72 0.19
C SER A 73 -5.64 7.60 1.12
N GLY A 74 -4.69 7.04 1.86
CA GLY A 74 -3.89 7.74 2.87
C GLY A 74 -4.61 8.00 4.18
N LEU A 75 -5.57 7.14 4.51
CA LEU A 75 -6.34 7.19 5.76
C LEU A 75 -5.77 6.26 6.84
N VAL A 76 -4.66 5.57 6.55
CA VAL A 76 -4.01 4.64 7.48
C VAL A 76 -3.31 5.38 8.62
N THR A 77 -3.48 4.86 9.83
CA THR A 77 -2.88 5.35 11.07
C THR A 77 -1.77 4.42 11.55
N LYS A 78 -1.04 4.80 12.60
CA LYS A 78 -0.06 3.93 13.23
C LYS A 78 -0.73 2.72 13.88
N GLU A 79 -1.86 2.97 14.54
CA GLU A 79 -2.65 1.98 15.26
C GLU A 79 -3.17 0.89 14.30
N ASP A 80 -3.51 1.26 13.06
CA ASP A 80 -3.86 0.30 12.02
C ASP A 80 -2.69 -0.67 11.73
N PHE A 81 -1.49 -0.14 11.49
CA PHE A 81 -0.31 -0.99 11.26
C PHE A 81 0.10 -1.78 12.50
N GLU A 82 0.02 -1.17 13.68
CA GLU A 82 0.26 -1.86 14.96
C GLU A 82 -0.66 -3.06 15.10
N LEU A 83 -1.94 -2.93 14.74
CA LEU A 83 -2.91 -4.02 14.76
C LEU A 83 -2.61 -5.07 13.69
N TRP A 84 -2.44 -4.68 12.43
CA TRP A 84 -2.21 -5.61 11.31
C TRP A 84 -0.92 -6.43 11.45
N LEU A 85 0.06 -5.92 12.17
CA LEU A 85 1.33 -6.59 12.43
C LEU A 85 1.29 -7.51 13.66
N GLN A 86 0.21 -7.54 14.46
CA GLN A 86 0.15 -8.34 15.70
C GLN A 86 0.31 -9.83 15.44
N ASN A 87 -0.28 -10.39 14.39
CA ASN A 87 -0.09 -11.80 14.08
C ASN A 87 1.14 -12.07 13.22
N LYS A 88 2.00 -11.09 12.92
CA LYS A 88 3.15 -11.29 12.04
C LYS A 88 4.40 -11.57 12.86
N CYS A 89 5.20 -12.56 12.46
CA CYS A 89 6.50 -12.86 13.06
C CYS A 89 7.58 -13.00 11.97
N LEU A 90 8.87 -12.93 12.36
CA LEU A 90 9.96 -13.00 11.39
C LEU A 90 10.03 -14.36 10.69
N ASN A 91 10.04 -15.45 11.45
CA ASN A 91 10.06 -16.79 10.89
C ASN A 91 9.45 -17.79 11.90
N SER A 92 9.41 -19.07 11.53
CA SER A 92 8.84 -20.13 12.35
C SER A 92 9.54 -20.32 13.70
N SER A 93 10.78 -19.85 13.89
CA SER A 93 11.43 -19.92 15.21
C SER A 93 10.75 -19.04 16.26
N PHE A 94 10.01 -18.01 15.83
CA PHE A 94 9.23 -17.13 16.71
C PHE A 94 7.87 -17.75 17.12
N LYS A 95 7.53 -18.93 16.62
CA LYS A 95 6.31 -19.68 16.97
C LYS A 95 6.59 -20.65 18.13
N PHE A 96 6.78 -20.14 19.34
CA PHE A 96 7.21 -20.95 20.49
C PHE A 96 6.31 -20.89 21.72
N ASP A 97 5.28 -20.04 21.74
CA ASP A 97 4.42 -19.83 22.92
C ASP A 97 2.95 -20.12 22.65
N GLU A 98 2.07 -19.74 23.59
CA GLU A 98 0.65 -20.07 23.57
C GLU A 98 -0.11 -19.45 22.39
N MET A 99 0.47 -18.48 21.69
CA MET A 99 -0.11 -17.84 20.51
C MET A 99 0.54 -18.30 19.19
N ALA A 100 1.44 -19.28 19.23
CA ALA A 100 2.23 -19.75 18.09
C ALA A 100 1.40 -20.14 16.86
N ASP A 101 0.23 -20.73 17.07
CA ASP A 101 -0.73 -21.15 16.03
C ASP A 101 -1.39 -19.96 15.31
N LYS A 102 -1.49 -18.81 15.98
CA LYS A 102 -2.06 -17.58 15.44
C LYS A 102 -1.03 -16.71 14.72
N LEU A 103 0.26 -16.98 14.89
CA LEU A 103 1.33 -16.21 14.26
C LEU A 103 1.55 -16.63 12.79
N LEU A 104 1.95 -15.67 11.98
CA LEU A 104 2.20 -15.78 10.54
C LEU A 104 3.65 -15.37 10.25
N PRO A 105 4.52 -16.31 9.83
CA PRO A 105 5.88 -16.01 9.43
C PRO A 105 5.89 -15.19 8.13
N VAL A 106 6.48 -13.98 8.16
CA VAL A 106 6.54 -13.09 6.98
C VAL A 106 7.92 -12.50 6.69
N GLY A 107 8.94 -12.79 7.50
CA GLY A 107 10.28 -12.24 7.33
C GLY A 107 10.91 -12.58 5.98
N ASN A 108 10.74 -13.81 5.49
CA ASN A 108 11.22 -14.19 4.16
C ASN A 108 10.55 -13.37 3.03
N ASP A 109 9.23 -13.16 3.12
CA ASP A 109 8.51 -12.33 2.16
C ASP A 109 8.99 -10.88 2.20
N LEU A 110 9.21 -10.33 3.40
CA LEU A 110 9.74 -8.97 3.58
C LEU A 110 11.14 -8.83 3.01
N ASP A 111 12.02 -9.81 3.24
CA ASP A 111 13.37 -9.83 2.71
C ASP A 111 13.40 -9.89 1.17
N VAL A 112 12.60 -10.80 0.58
CA VAL A 112 12.47 -10.91 -0.88
C VAL A 112 11.98 -9.60 -1.49
N ARG A 113 10.93 -8.99 -0.92
CA ARG A 113 10.40 -7.71 -1.43
C ARG A 113 11.36 -6.54 -1.22
N THR A 114 12.10 -6.55 -0.12
CA THR A 114 13.15 -5.54 0.16
C THR A 114 14.25 -5.63 -0.90
N LYS A 115 14.75 -6.83 -1.18
CA LYS A 115 15.78 -7.06 -2.20
C LYS A 115 15.29 -6.67 -3.59
N GLU A 116 14.07 -7.04 -3.96
CA GLU A 116 13.45 -6.66 -5.23
C GLU A 116 13.35 -5.13 -5.38
N LEU A 117 12.87 -4.44 -4.34
CA LEU A 117 12.76 -2.98 -4.31
C LEU A 117 14.12 -2.29 -4.47
N CYS A 118 15.10 -2.68 -3.66
CA CYS A 118 16.44 -2.10 -3.73
C CYS A 118 17.07 -2.35 -5.11
N GLN A 119 16.96 -3.56 -5.66
CA GLN A 119 17.45 -3.84 -7.01
C GLN A 119 16.80 -2.98 -8.10
N LYS A 120 15.48 -2.75 -8.04
CA LYS A 120 14.78 -1.87 -8.98
C LYS A 120 15.22 -0.42 -8.83
N ILE A 121 15.37 0.06 -7.60
CA ILE A 121 15.86 1.42 -7.30
C ILE A 121 17.31 1.60 -7.82
N ASP A 122 18.19 0.64 -7.56
CA ASP A 122 19.59 0.71 -7.99
C ASP A 122 19.71 0.67 -9.52
N LYS A 123 18.94 -0.19 -10.19
CA LYS A 123 18.89 -0.22 -11.67
C LYS A 123 18.46 1.13 -12.25
N SER A 124 17.49 1.78 -11.60
CA SER A 124 16.99 3.09 -12.01
C SER A 124 18.06 4.19 -11.92
N ALA A 125 19.12 3.99 -11.12
CA ALA A 125 20.24 4.92 -10.99
C ALA A 125 20.99 5.18 -12.29
N THR A 126 20.97 4.21 -13.21
CA THR A 126 21.51 4.35 -14.58
C THR A 126 20.88 5.54 -15.34
N TYR A 127 19.69 5.98 -14.92
CA TYR A 127 18.94 7.05 -15.56
C TYR A 127 18.79 8.32 -14.72
N TYR A 128 19.61 8.54 -13.70
CA TYR A 128 19.52 9.73 -12.85
C TYR A 128 19.59 11.06 -13.61
N ALA A 129 20.32 11.14 -14.73
CA ALA A 129 20.33 12.33 -15.59
C ALA A 129 18.96 12.69 -16.21
N PHE A 130 17.98 11.78 -16.14
CA PHE A 130 16.63 11.93 -16.66
C PHE A 130 15.56 11.91 -15.55
N MET A 131 15.98 11.92 -14.29
CA MET A 131 15.10 12.00 -13.12
C MET A 131 15.15 13.38 -12.49
N SER A 132 14.06 13.76 -11.81
CA SER A 132 14.06 14.93 -10.95
C SER A 132 14.80 14.65 -9.64
N ALA A 133 15.29 15.69 -8.97
CA ALA A 133 15.88 15.55 -7.65
C ALA A 133 14.88 14.97 -6.62
N GLU A 134 13.60 15.34 -6.74
CA GLU A 134 12.52 14.82 -5.90
C GLU A 134 12.36 13.30 -6.06
N GLU A 135 12.37 12.80 -7.30
CA GLU A 135 12.31 11.36 -7.59
C GLU A 135 13.49 10.62 -6.97
N ILE A 136 14.71 11.10 -7.22
CA ILE A 136 15.94 10.47 -6.71
C ILE A 136 15.91 10.42 -5.17
N LEU A 137 15.59 11.54 -4.52
CA LEU A 137 15.54 11.60 -3.06
C LEU A 137 14.45 10.70 -2.49
N LEU A 138 13.29 10.64 -3.13
CA LEU A 138 12.20 9.77 -2.70
C LEU A 138 12.58 8.30 -2.80
N LEU A 139 13.16 7.86 -3.93
CA LEU A 139 13.61 6.48 -4.11
C LEU A 139 14.68 6.09 -3.09
N ARG A 140 15.63 6.99 -2.79
CA ARG A 140 16.64 6.75 -1.74
C ARG A 140 16.03 6.61 -0.35
N LYS A 141 15.03 7.44 -0.02
CA LYS A 141 14.28 7.32 1.25
C LYS A 141 13.56 5.98 1.35
N ILE A 142 12.91 5.54 0.27
CA ILE A 142 12.24 4.24 0.22
C ILE A 142 13.25 3.11 0.46
N SER A 143 14.35 3.07 -0.29
CA SER A 143 15.42 2.07 -0.13
C SER A 143 15.94 2.03 1.32
N THR A 144 16.22 3.19 1.91
CA THR A 144 16.71 3.29 3.30
C THR A 144 15.69 2.76 4.30
N LYS A 145 14.39 3.01 4.08
CA LYS A 145 13.33 2.62 5.03
C LYS A 145 12.96 1.14 4.95
N VAL A 146 13.09 0.50 3.79
CA VAL A 146 12.84 -0.94 3.67
C VAL A 146 13.98 -1.79 4.23
N THR A 147 15.18 -1.23 4.40
CA THR A 147 16.38 -1.92 4.92
C THR A 147 16.67 -1.67 6.41
N VAL A 148 15.75 -1.02 7.14
CA VAL A 148 15.94 -0.69 8.58
C VAL A 148 16.08 -1.94 9.46
N TYR A 149 15.41 -3.03 9.10
CA TYR A 149 15.34 -4.25 9.91
C TYR A 149 15.99 -5.43 9.20
N SER A 150 16.57 -6.33 9.99
CA SER A 150 16.96 -7.66 9.52
C SER A 150 15.79 -8.64 9.65
N TYR A 151 15.69 -9.58 8.72
CA TYR A 151 14.60 -10.56 8.68
C TYR A 151 15.06 -12.02 8.90
N ASP A 152 16.36 -12.23 9.11
CA ASP A 152 17.01 -13.53 9.25
C ASP A 152 17.28 -13.95 10.70
N GLU A 153 16.92 -13.11 11.67
CA GLU A 153 17.12 -13.38 13.09
C GLU A 153 16.38 -14.64 13.55
N LYS A 154 16.96 -15.37 14.49
CA LYS A 154 16.30 -16.49 15.18
C LYS A 154 15.78 -16.03 16.53
N ALA A 155 14.65 -16.56 16.96
CA ALA A 155 14.06 -16.22 18.26
C ALA A 155 14.93 -16.67 19.45
N ASP A 156 15.61 -17.81 19.28
CA ASP A 156 16.41 -18.43 20.33
C ASP A 156 17.82 -17.81 20.35
N ASN A 157 18.16 -17.20 21.48
CA ASN A 157 19.51 -16.73 21.78
C ASN A 157 20.06 -17.52 22.97
N VAL A 158 21.03 -18.40 22.73
CA VAL A 158 21.60 -19.28 23.75
C VAL A 158 22.84 -18.62 24.36
N VAL A 159 22.80 -18.31 25.65
CA VAL A 159 23.95 -17.80 26.42
C VAL A 159 24.25 -18.76 27.55
N GLY A 160 25.38 -19.47 27.47
CA GLY A 160 25.70 -20.59 28.35
C GLY A 160 24.69 -21.73 28.18
N ASN A 161 24.06 -22.15 29.27
CA ASN A 161 23.04 -23.20 29.27
C ASN A 161 21.59 -22.66 29.28
N THR A 162 21.40 -21.35 29.03
CA THR A 162 20.09 -20.71 29.07
C THR A 162 19.70 -20.21 27.68
N CYS A 163 18.51 -20.60 27.22
CA CYS A 163 17.90 -20.09 26.00
C CYS A 163 17.01 -18.88 26.31
N TYR A 164 17.33 -17.74 25.71
CA TYR A 164 16.57 -16.50 25.81
C TYR A 164 15.69 -16.36 24.57
N ARG A 165 14.46 -15.92 24.79
CA ARG A 165 13.46 -15.67 23.74
C ARG A 165 12.82 -14.30 23.93
N PRO A 166 12.37 -13.66 22.86
CA PRO A 166 11.64 -12.40 22.97
C PRO A 166 10.32 -12.59 23.72
N VAL A 167 9.95 -11.64 24.57
CA VAL A 167 8.65 -11.68 25.27
C VAL A 167 7.50 -11.48 24.28
N VAL A 168 7.73 -10.65 23.26
CA VAL A 168 6.78 -10.37 22.19
C VAL A 168 7.41 -10.86 20.88
N PRO A 169 6.97 -12.01 20.33
CA PRO A 169 7.52 -12.61 19.12
C PRO A 169 6.99 -11.98 17.82
N THR A 170 6.17 -10.92 17.93
CA THR A 170 5.51 -10.26 16.79
C THR A 170 6.37 -9.13 16.23
N ILE A 171 6.10 -8.70 15.00
CA ILE A 171 6.78 -7.54 14.38
C ILE A 171 5.99 -6.24 14.50
N ALA A 172 5.05 -6.15 15.46
CA ALA A 172 4.24 -4.94 15.68
C ALA A 172 5.09 -3.69 16.02
N TYR A 173 6.31 -3.88 16.53
CA TYR A 173 7.29 -2.82 16.76
C TYR A 173 7.70 -2.09 15.46
N MET A 174 7.48 -2.69 14.27
CA MET A 174 7.76 -2.08 12.97
C MET A 174 6.66 -1.13 12.48
N SER A 175 5.57 -0.94 13.24
CA SER A 175 4.39 -0.16 12.83
C SER A 175 4.70 1.26 12.36
N GLU A 176 5.62 1.96 13.05
CA GLU A 176 6.05 3.30 12.64
C GLU A 176 6.74 3.27 11.27
N ASN A 177 7.62 2.30 11.02
CA ASN A 177 8.31 2.17 9.74
C ASN A 177 7.34 1.87 8.59
N PHE A 178 6.34 1.02 8.83
CA PHE A 178 5.28 0.77 7.84
C PHE A 178 4.42 2.01 7.55
N LEU A 179 4.12 2.82 8.58
CA LEU A 179 3.43 4.10 8.40
C LEU A 179 4.27 5.10 7.59
N GLU A 180 5.56 5.18 7.85
CA GLU A 180 6.45 6.04 7.06
C GLU A 180 6.57 5.56 5.61
N LEU A 181 6.70 4.25 5.39
CA LEU A 181 6.70 3.66 4.05
C LEU A 181 5.39 3.90 3.31
N SER A 182 4.24 3.86 3.99
CA SER A 182 2.95 4.18 3.38
C SER A 182 2.84 5.66 2.97
N LYS A 183 3.42 6.58 3.74
CA LYS A 183 3.54 8.00 3.36
C LYS A 183 4.45 8.17 2.14
N LEU A 184 5.58 7.47 2.07
CA LEU A 184 6.46 7.49 0.89
C LEU A 184 5.77 6.89 -0.34
N TYR A 185 5.00 5.82 -0.16
CA TYR A 185 4.15 5.25 -1.20
C TYR A 185 3.16 6.27 -1.76
N LEU A 186 2.49 7.05 -0.91
CA LEU A 186 1.55 8.09 -1.35
C LEU A 186 2.23 9.25 -2.10
N GLN A 187 3.45 9.62 -1.71
CA GLN A 187 4.27 10.59 -2.45
C GLN A 187 4.60 10.05 -3.84
N LEU A 188 5.06 8.80 -3.91
CA LEU A 188 5.40 8.13 -5.17
C LEU A 188 4.18 7.96 -6.08
N GLN A 189 3.03 7.64 -5.49
CA GLN A 189 1.73 7.58 -6.16
C GLN A 189 1.39 8.91 -6.83
N GLY A 190 1.62 10.04 -6.14
CA GLY A 190 1.40 11.38 -6.67
C GLY A 190 2.25 11.66 -7.92
N ILE A 191 3.53 11.31 -7.85
CA ILE A 191 4.49 11.45 -8.96
C ILE A 191 4.04 10.56 -10.14
N VAL A 192 3.88 9.26 -9.92
CA VAL A 192 3.52 8.27 -10.95
C VAL A 192 2.24 8.66 -11.66
N TRP A 193 1.20 9.03 -10.90
CA TRP A 193 -0.09 9.38 -11.49
C TRP A 193 -0.06 10.72 -12.24
N SER A 194 1.02 11.50 -12.14
CA SER A 194 1.22 12.73 -12.93
C SER A 194 1.81 12.44 -14.32
N TYR A 195 2.40 11.26 -14.53
CA TYR A 195 3.05 10.88 -15.77
C TYR A 195 2.08 10.83 -16.94
N LYS A 196 2.57 11.28 -18.10
CA LYS A 196 1.79 11.39 -19.33
C LYS A 196 2.26 10.44 -20.41
N ARG A 197 3.49 9.93 -20.31
CA ARG A 197 4.20 9.28 -21.42
C ARG A 197 4.96 8.06 -20.96
N ILE A 198 4.34 7.19 -20.17
CA ILE A 198 4.97 5.92 -19.80
C ILE A 198 5.11 5.04 -21.05
N ASP A 199 6.30 4.44 -21.24
CA ASP A 199 6.56 3.55 -22.35
C ASP A 199 5.79 2.23 -22.23
N LYS A 200 4.64 2.15 -22.90
CA LYS A 200 3.78 0.96 -22.91
C LYS A 200 4.41 -0.23 -23.63
N SER A 201 5.47 -0.03 -24.42
CA SER A 201 6.10 -1.11 -25.17
C SER A 201 6.92 -2.05 -24.28
N ILE A 202 7.37 -1.57 -23.12
CA ILE A 202 8.13 -2.36 -22.15
C ILE A 202 7.23 -3.45 -21.56
N ASN A 203 6.09 -3.06 -20.99
CA ASN A 203 5.05 -4.00 -20.55
C ASN A 203 3.67 -3.33 -20.53
N LYS A 204 2.87 -3.60 -21.56
CA LYS A 204 1.53 -3.01 -21.70
C LYS A 204 0.53 -3.48 -20.62
N TYR A 205 0.78 -4.63 -19.99
CA TYR A 205 -0.15 -5.23 -19.02
C TYR A 205 0.01 -4.66 -17.62
N LEU A 206 1.13 -4.00 -17.34
CA LEU A 206 1.41 -3.46 -16.02
C LEU A 206 0.67 -2.13 -15.77
N LEU A 207 0.39 -1.36 -16.84
CA LEU A 207 -0.07 0.03 -16.74
C LEU A 207 -1.58 0.12 -16.52
N GLY A 208 -1.97 0.62 -15.35
CA GLY A 208 -3.37 0.93 -15.04
C GLY A 208 -3.84 2.28 -15.61
N ASP A 209 -5.15 2.52 -15.57
CA ASP A 209 -5.72 3.84 -15.87
C ASP A 209 -5.58 4.78 -14.66
N PHE A 210 -4.67 5.76 -14.76
CA PHE A 210 -4.44 6.73 -13.70
C PHE A 210 -5.65 7.63 -13.40
N PHE A 211 -6.52 7.92 -14.37
CA PHE A 211 -7.76 8.65 -14.09
C PHE A 211 -8.73 7.79 -13.29
N TYR A 212 -8.83 6.50 -13.61
CA TYR A 212 -9.62 5.56 -12.81
C TYR A 212 -9.08 5.49 -11.37
N ASN A 213 -7.78 5.27 -11.19
CA ASN A 213 -7.16 5.18 -9.86
C ASN A 213 -7.33 6.47 -9.05
N LYS A 214 -7.15 7.64 -9.68
CA LYS A 214 -7.43 8.94 -9.04
C LYS A 214 -8.89 9.08 -8.63
N ALA A 215 -9.83 8.66 -9.48
CA ALA A 215 -11.25 8.71 -9.17
C ALA A 215 -11.60 7.75 -8.01
N LYS A 216 -11.10 6.52 -8.05
CA LYS A 216 -11.24 5.53 -6.96
C LYS A 216 -10.74 6.12 -5.64
N LYS A 217 -9.57 6.77 -5.64
CA LYS A 217 -9.07 7.47 -4.45
C LYS A 217 -10.03 8.54 -3.92
N GLN A 218 -10.61 9.37 -4.80
CA GLN A 218 -11.59 10.37 -4.35
C GLN A 218 -12.88 9.74 -3.81
N TYR A 219 -13.31 8.62 -4.38
CA TYR A 219 -14.42 7.83 -3.86
C TYR A 219 -14.15 7.35 -2.43
N LEU A 220 -12.98 6.74 -2.20
CA LEU A 220 -12.57 6.25 -0.87
C LEU A 220 -12.41 7.36 0.17
N LEU A 221 -12.14 8.60 -0.27
CA LEU A 221 -12.10 9.78 0.59
C LEU A 221 -13.48 10.41 0.85
N GLY A 222 -14.55 9.86 0.26
CA GLY A 222 -15.91 10.41 0.35
C GLY A 222 -16.19 11.61 -0.58
N ASP A 223 -15.23 12.07 -1.37
CA ASP A 223 -15.45 13.14 -2.37
C ASP A 223 -16.02 12.56 -3.68
N PHE A 224 -17.28 12.13 -3.59
CA PHE A 224 -18.00 11.51 -4.69
C PHE A 224 -18.21 12.46 -5.88
N LYS A 225 -18.35 13.78 -5.63
CA LYS A 225 -18.52 14.78 -6.70
C LYS A 225 -17.25 14.86 -7.56
N LYS A 226 -16.08 14.92 -6.92
CA LYS A 226 -14.80 14.96 -7.61
C LYS A 226 -14.46 13.62 -8.25
N CYS A 227 -14.80 12.49 -7.61
CA CYS A 227 -14.74 11.17 -8.22
C CYS A 227 -15.45 11.15 -9.59
N ILE A 228 -16.72 11.55 -9.64
CA ILE A 228 -17.52 11.60 -10.87
C ILE A 228 -16.88 12.52 -11.92
N LYS A 229 -16.34 13.68 -11.50
CA LYS A 229 -15.66 14.61 -12.42
C LYS A 229 -14.41 14.00 -13.05
N ILE A 230 -13.63 13.24 -12.27
CA ILE A 230 -12.38 12.62 -12.74
C ILE A 230 -12.68 11.40 -13.61
N ILE A 231 -13.56 10.49 -13.18
CA ILE A 231 -13.84 9.24 -13.91
C ILE A 231 -14.44 9.49 -15.30
N LYS A 232 -15.14 10.61 -15.50
CA LYS A 232 -15.61 11.03 -16.83
C LYS A 232 -14.47 11.32 -17.82
N LYS A 233 -13.27 11.64 -17.33
CA LYS A 233 -12.07 11.87 -18.15
C LYS A 233 -11.26 10.58 -18.39
N SER A 234 -11.58 9.51 -17.67
CA SER A 234 -10.94 8.21 -17.87
C SER A 234 -11.25 7.69 -19.27
N LYS A 235 -10.18 7.22 -19.92
CA LYS A 235 -10.20 6.56 -21.23
C LYS A 235 -10.07 5.05 -21.08
N THR A 236 -10.46 4.51 -19.93
CA THR A 236 -10.44 3.06 -19.72
C THR A 236 -11.38 2.41 -20.73
N ASP A 237 -10.87 1.42 -21.45
CA ASP A 237 -11.68 0.56 -22.31
C ASP A 237 -12.55 -0.40 -21.47
N ASN A 238 -12.25 -0.53 -20.17
CA ASN A 238 -13.01 -1.33 -19.23
C ASN A 238 -14.24 -0.55 -18.72
N ASN A 239 -15.32 -0.63 -19.49
CA ASN A 239 -16.62 -0.02 -19.16
C ASN A 239 -17.17 -0.51 -17.82
N TYR A 240 -16.97 -1.79 -17.48
CA TYR A 240 -17.39 -2.34 -16.19
C TYR A 240 -16.80 -1.56 -15.02
N LEU A 241 -15.49 -1.30 -15.00
CA LEU A 241 -14.83 -0.55 -13.92
C LEU A 241 -15.35 0.90 -13.85
N LYS A 242 -15.48 1.55 -15.00
CA LYS A 242 -15.95 2.95 -15.10
C LYS A 242 -17.37 3.12 -14.57
N TYR A 243 -18.30 2.29 -15.03
CA TYR A 243 -19.69 2.38 -14.64
C TYR A 243 -19.93 1.86 -13.23
N SER A 244 -19.15 0.88 -12.74
CA SER A 244 -19.17 0.44 -11.35
C SER A 244 -18.87 1.60 -10.39
N LEU A 245 -17.82 2.38 -10.68
CA LEU A 245 -17.46 3.53 -9.85
C LEU A 245 -18.47 4.67 -9.96
N LEU A 246 -19.05 4.89 -11.15
CA LEU A 246 -20.12 5.87 -11.36
C LEU A 246 -21.41 5.48 -10.61
N PHE A 247 -21.78 4.21 -10.60
CA PHE A 247 -22.91 3.69 -9.85
C PHE A 247 -22.72 4.03 -8.36
N LYS A 248 -21.64 3.53 -7.76
CA LYS A 248 -21.32 3.74 -6.34
C LYS A 248 -21.32 5.22 -5.97
N ALA A 249 -20.57 6.05 -6.71
CA ALA A 249 -20.47 7.48 -6.40
C ALA A 249 -21.78 8.26 -6.58
N ASN A 250 -22.61 7.93 -7.58
CA ASN A 250 -23.94 8.56 -7.70
C ASN A 250 -24.89 8.06 -6.62
N TYR A 251 -24.79 6.80 -6.22
CA TYR A 251 -25.61 6.20 -5.18
C TYR A 251 -25.33 6.86 -3.82
N CYS A 252 -24.06 6.97 -3.41
CA CYS A 252 -23.66 7.67 -2.17
C CYS A 252 -24.03 9.17 -2.16
N LEU A 253 -24.23 9.79 -3.34
CA LEU A 253 -24.73 11.17 -3.45
C LEU A 253 -26.26 11.29 -3.46
N GLY A 254 -26.99 10.18 -3.31
CA GLY A 254 -28.46 10.16 -3.41
C GLY A 254 -29.00 10.39 -4.83
N ARG A 255 -28.17 10.34 -5.88
CA ARG A 255 -28.58 10.56 -7.28
C ARG A 255 -29.11 9.27 -7.90
N LYS A 256 -30.20 8.74 -7.33
CA LYS A 256 -30.71 7.38 -7.59
C LYS A 256 -30.91 7.08 -9.08
N ALA A 257 -31.61 7.95 -9.83
CA ALA A 257 -31.82 7.74 -11.27
C ALA A 257 -30.52 7.59 -12.08
N LYS A 258 -29.48 8.37 -11.74
CA LYS A 258 -28.15 8.27 -12.39
C LYS A 258 -27.39 7.02 -11.93
N ALA A 259 -27.55 6.63 -10.68
CA ALA A 259 -26.98 5.38 -10.16
C ALA A 259 -27.57 4.17 -10.90
N ILE A 260 -28.89 4.06 -10.97
CA ILE A 260 -29.58 2.98 -11.71
C ILE A 260 -29.17 2.96 -13.19
N SER A 261 -29.11 4.12 -13.85
CA SER A 261 -28.62 4.20 -15.22
C SER A 261 -27.17 3.68 -15.35
N ALA A 262 -26.28 3.98 -14.41
CA ALA A 262 -24.93 3.44 -14.40
C ALA A 262 -24.90 1.94 -14.12
N LEU A 263 -25.75 1.44 -13.22
CA LEU A 263 -25.87 0.00 -12.91
C LEU A 263 -26.30 -0.82 -14.14
N LYS A 264 -27.28 -0.34 -14.91
CA LYS A 264 -27.66 -0.90 -16.21
C LYS A 264 -26.46 -1.03 -17.15
N MET A 265 -25.65 0.02 -17.22
CA MET A 265 -24.43 0.00 -18.04
C MET A 265 -23.40 -1.00 -17.52
N VAL A 266 -23.30 -1.21 -16.20
CA VAL A 266 -22.45 -2.27 -15.63
C VAL A 266 -22.91 -3.65 -16.13
N PHE A 267 -24.19 -3.98 -15.99
CA PHE A 267 -24.73 -5.28 -16.41
C PHE A 267 -24.68 -5.51 -17.93
N ASN A 268 -24.78 -4.44 -18.73
CA ASN A 268 -24.58 -4.53 -20.17
C ASN A 268 -23.11 -4.72 -20.55
N SER A 269 -22.17 -4.39 -19.66
CA SER A 269 -20.73 -4.46 -19.91
C SER A 269 -20.08 -5.75 -19.40
N THR A 270 -20.85 -6.67 -18.80
CA THR A 270 -20.31 -7.89 -18.19
C THR A 270 -21.28 -9.07 -18.31
N THR A 271 -20.72 -10.27 -18.41
CA THR A 271 -21.46 -11.55 -18.32
C THR A 271 -21.17 -12.29 -17.03
N LEU A 272 -20.45 -11.64 -16.10
CA LEU A 272 -20.06 -12.24 -14.84
C LEU A 272 -21.27 -12.53 -13.94
N LYS A 273 -21.15 -13.60 -13.16
CA LYS A 273 -22.12 -13.96 -12.11
C LYS A 273 -22.12 -12.90 -10.98
N PRO A 274 -23.23 -12.73 -10.25
CA PRO A 274 -23.34 -11.76 -9.15
C PRO A 274 -22.21 -11.88 -8.12
N VAL A 275 -21.90 -13.10 -7.69
CA VAL A 275 -20.78 -13.40 -6.77
C VAL A 275 -19.46 -12.78 -7.24
N SER A 276 -19.18 -12.79 -8.54
CA SER A 276 -17.94 -12.23 -9.11
C SER A 276 -17.91 -10.70 -9.13
N ILE A 277 -19.08 -10.05 -9.06
CA ILE A 277 -19.24 -8.59 -9.05
C ILE A 277 -19.70 -8.07 -7.68
N ARG A 278 -19.69 -8.91 -6.64
CA ARG A 278 -20.16 -8.58 -5.28
C ARG A 278 -19.59 -7.29 -4.70
N ASN A 279 -18.33 -6.97 -5.03
CA ASN A 279 -17.66 -5.73 -4.63
C ASN A 279 -18.35 -4.48 -5.17
N LEU A 280 -19.25 -4.59 -6.16
CA LEU A 280 -20.10 -3.49 -6.61
C LEU A 280 -21.06 -3.02 -5.50
N PHE A 281 -21.46 -3.94 -4.64
CA PHE A 281 -22.54 -3.79 -3.67
C PHE A 281 -22.06 -3.69 -2.23
N TYR A 282 -20.77 -3.91 -1.98
CA TYR A 282 -20.18 -3.84 -0.66
C TYR A 282 -18.76 -3.28 -0.74
N ASP A 283 -18.51 -2.18 -0.01
CA ASP A 283 -17.18 -1.64 0.27
C ASP A 283 -17.22 -0.67 1.48
N SER A 284 -16.10 0.00 1.76
CA SER A 284 -15.96 0.96 2.86
C SER A 284 -16.95 2.14 2.86
N CYS A 285 -17.58 2.45 1.74
CA CYS A 285 -18.49 3.58 1.57
C CYS A 285 -19.94 3.15 1.28
N LEU A 286 -20.19 1.85 1.10
CA LEU A 286 -21.46 1.35 0.60
C LEU A 286 -21.75 -0.06 1.14
N GLU A 287 -22.93 -0.24 1.73
CA GLU A 287 -23.39 -1.51 2.28
C GLU A 287 -24.65 -1.99 1.57
N TYR A 288 -24.67 -3.26 1.13
CA TYR A 288 -25.79 -3.83 0.38
C TYR A 288 -27.11 -3.76 1.16
N GLN A 289 -27.07 -3.90 2.50
CA GLN A 289 -28.24 -3.84 3.37
C GLN A 289 -28.98 -2.50 3.32
N ASN A 290 -28.28 -1.43 2.91
CA ASN A 290 -28.83 -0.08 2.81
C ASN A 290 -29.27 0.26 1.38
N MET A 291 -29.37 -0.74 0.48
CA MET A 291 -29.82 -0.51 -0.89
C MET A 291 -31.33 -0.31 -0.97
N ASP A 292 -31.76 0.54 -1.90
CA ASP A 292 -33.19 0.76 -2.12
C ASP A 292 -33.77 -0.35 -3.01
N ASP A 293 -35.07 -0.59 -2.90
CA ASP A 293 -35.81 -1.58 -3.69
C ASP A 293 -35.55 -1.47 -5.19
N ALA A 294 -35.43 -0.25 -5.73
CA ALA A 294 -35.13 -0.04 -7.14
C ALA A 294 -33.78 -0.62 -7.60
N VAL A 295 -32.78 -0.71 -6.71
CA VAL A 295 -31.51 -1.38 -7.02
C VAL A 295 -31.71 -2.89 -7.01
N TYR A 296 -32.45 -3.41 -6.02
CA TYR A 296 -32.78 -4.83 -5.94
C TYR A 296 -33.59 -5.31 -7.14
N GLU A 297 -34.62 -4.56 -7.54
CA GLU A 297 -35.42 -4.84 -8.74
C GLU A 297 -34.54 -4.96 -9.99
N GLU A 298 -33.59 -4.04 -10.17
CA GLU A 298 -32.68 -4.07 -11.31
C GLU A 298 -31.76 -5.30 -11.27
N VAL A 299 -31.25 -5.68 -10.10
CA VAL A 299 -30.44 -6.90 -9.93
C VAL A 299 -31.27 -8.16 -10.21
N CYS A 300 -32.48 -8.25 -9.64
CA CYS A 300 -33.42 -9.36 -9.82
C CYS A 300 -33.94 -9.48 -11.26
N SER A 301 -33.96 -8.38 -12.02
CA SER A 301 -34.29 -8.44 -13.44
C SER A 301 -33.23 -9.17 -14.27
N ARG A 302 -32.00 -9.30 -13.75
CA ARG A 302 -30.86 -9.84 -14.47
C ARG A 302 -30.41 -11.20 -13.97
N TYR A 303 -30.57 -11.46 -12.68
CA TYR A 303 -30.05 -12.66 -12.01
C TYR A 303 -31.14 -13.35 -11.20
N SER A 304 -31.01 -14.67 -11.06
CA SER A 304 -31.93 -15.44 -10.24
C SER A 304 -31.75 -15.13 -8.75
N LEU A 305 -32.81 -15.37 -7.96
CA LEU A 305 -32.75 -15.20 -6.51
C LEU A 305 -31.64 -16.04 -5.87
N VAL A 306 -31.40 -17.26 -6.38
CA VAL A 306 -30.32 -18.15 -5.89
C VAL A 306 -28.96 -17.51 -6.08
N GLU A 307 -28.66 -16.97 -7.28
CA GLU A 307 -27.37 -16.31 -7.53
C GLU A 307 -27.16 -15.05 -6.68
N ILE A 308 -28.24 -14.34 -6.36
CA ILE A 308 -28.20 -13.17 -5.48
C ILE A 308 -27.94 -13.61 -4.04
N LEU A 309 -28.58 -14.67 -3.56
CA LEU A 309 -28.34 -15.23 -2.23
C LEU A 309 -26.89 -15.72 -2.08
N GLU A 310 -26.35 -16.45 -3.07
CA GLU A 310 -24.94 -16.86 -3.10
C GLU A 310 -23.99 -15.65 -2.99
N MET A 311 -24.32 -14.54 -3.67
CA MET A 311 -23.55 -13.30 -3.58
C MET A 311 -23.59 -12.69 -2.18
N VAL A 312 -24.76 -12.65 -1.54
CA VAL A 312 -24.94 -12.10 -0.19
C VAL A 312 -24.20 -12.96 0.84
N GLU A 313 -24.34 -14.28 0.78
CA GLU A 313 -23.62 -15.22 1.64
C GLU A 313 -22.10 -15.04 1.52
N GLU A 314 -21.59 -14.83 0.30
CA GLU A 314 -20.18 -14.58 0.07
C GLU A 314 -19.71 -13.24 0.68
N ILE A 315 -20.49 -12.16 0.54
CA ILE A 315 -20.20 -10.87 1.19
C ILE A 315 -20.14 -11.03 2.71
N GLU A 316 -21.11 -11.73 3.29
CA GLU A 316 -21.17 -11.98 4.74
C GLU A 316 -19.99 -12.84 5.21
N ARG A 317 -19.60 -13.85 4.43
CA ARG A 317 -18.42 -14.68 4.69
C ARG A 317 -17.15 -13.84 4.73
N GLU A 318 -16.93 -12.97 3.74
CA GLU A 318 -15.76 -12.08 3.67
C GLU A 318 -15.70 -11.11 4.85
N ARG A 319 -16.84 -10.50 5.20
CA ARG A 319 -16.97 -9.63 6.38
C ARG A 319 -16.63 -10.38 7.67
N ASN A 320 -17.23 -11.55 7.86
CA ASN A 320 -16.98 -12.40 9.03
C ASN A 320 -15.52 -12.81 9.16
N LEU A 321 -14.80 -13.03 8.05
CA LEU A 321 -13.37 -13.32 8.05
C LEU A 321 -12.56 -12.11 8.54
N ILE A 322 -12.86 -10.91 8.07
CA ILE A 322 -12.20 -9.66 8.49
C ILE A 322 -12.46 -9.38 9.97
N ASP A 323 -13.71 -9.55 10.43
CA ASP A 323 -14.10 -9.32 11.83
C ASP A 323 -13.41 -10.32 12.77
N LYS A 324 -13.41 -11.61 12.41
CA LYS A 324 -12.67 -12.65 13.15
C LYS A 324 -11.17 -12.37 13.19
N ALA A 325 -10.57 -12.00 12.06
CA ALA A 325 -9.16 -11.64 12.01
C ALA A 325 -8.86 -10.46 12.96
N THR A 326 -9.70 -9.43 12.93
CA THR A 326 -9.58 -8.25 13.82
C THR A 326 -9.68 -8.64 15.29
N MET A 327 -10.59 -9.53 15.65
CA MET A 327 -10.69 -10.05 17.03
C MET A 327 -9.43 -10.83 17.44
N THR A 328 -8.94 -11.72 16.58
CA THR A 328 -7.70 -12.49 16.83
C THR A 328 -6.50 -11.55 17.04
N LEU A 329 -6.35 -10.50 16.22
CA LEU A 329 -5.25 -9.54 16.37
C LEU A 329 -5.32 -8.78 17.70
N LYS A 330 -6.53 -8.41 18.15
CA LYS A 330 -6.74 -7.79 19.47
C LYS A 330 -6.42 -8.75 20.62
N GLU A 331 -6.78 -10.01 20.48
CA GLU A 331 -6.46 -11.05 21.47
C GLU A 331 -4.93 -11.21 21.62
N ILE A 332 -4.20 -11.31 20.51
CA ILE A 332 -2.73 -11.40 20.50
C ILE A 332 -2.11 -10.17 21.19
N ARG A 333 -2.58 -8.97 20.82
CA ARG A 333 -2.13 -7.72 21.44
C ARG A 333 -2.31 -7.75 22.96
N ASN A 334 -3.52 -8.05 23.41
CA ASN A 334 -3.86 -8.06 24.84
C ASN A 334 -3.04 -9.11 25.62
N HIS A 335 -2.80 -10.28 25.01
CA HIS A 335 -1.96 -11.32 25.60
C HIS A 335 -0.53 -10.80 25.82
N TYR A 336 0.09 -10.23 24.78
CA TYR A 336 1.48 -9.77 24.88
C TYR A 336 1.66 -8.51 25.73
N GLU A 337 0.69 -7.59 25.74
CA GLU A 337 0.68 -6.45 26.66
C GLU A 337 0.63 -6.91 28.13
N THR A 338 -0.20 -7.92 28.42
CA THR A 338 -0.31 -8.51 29.76
C THR A 338 0.97 -9.25 30.15
N LYS A 339 1.54 -10.05 29.23
CA LYS A 339 2.78 -10.79 29.42
C LYS A 339 3.95 -9.83 29.70
N LEU A 340 4.07 -8.77 28.91
CA LEU A 340 5.10 -7.75 29.08
C LEU A 340 4.99 -7.02 30.43
N LYS A 341 3.76 -6.69 30.87
CA LYS A 341 3.54 -6.07 32.19
C LYS A 341 3.99 -7.00 33.33
N ARG A 342 3.60 -8.27 33.28
CA ARG A 342 4.00 -9.28 34.28
C ARG A 342 5.51 -9.45 34.35
N GLU A 343 6.19 -9.57 33.21
CA GLU A 343 7.65 -9.70 33.15
C GLU A 343 8.37 -8.47 33.72
N LYS A 344 7.86 -7.26 33.46
CA LYS A 344 8.40 -6.02 34.04
C LYS A 344 8.25 -5.98 35.56
N ASP A 345 7.09 -6.41 36.08
CA ASP A 345 6.83 -6.45 37.52
C ASP A 345 7.76 -7.47 38.21
N VAL A 346 7.91 -8.67 37.63
CA VAL A 346 8.83 -9.71 38.13
C VAL A 346 10.29 -9.24 38.09
N ALA A 347 10.73 -8.60 37.00
CA ALA A 347 12.07 -8.05 36.89
C ALA A 347 12.34 -6.97 37.94
N SER A 348 11.36 -6.10 38.20
CA SER A 348 11.45 -5.04 39.20
C SER A 348 11.55 -5.62 40.62
N GLN A 349 10.77 -6.64 40.95
CA GLN A 349 10.85 -7.35 42.23
C GLN A 349 12.22 -8.03 42.42
N ARG A 350 12.72 -8.74 41.41
CA ARG A 350 14.06 -9.37 41.45
C ARG A 350 15.18 -8.35 41.67
N MET A 351 15.08 -7.19 41.03
CA MET A 351 16.05 -6.11 41.23
C MET A 351 15.99 -5.54 42.65
N GLN A 352 14.79 -5.28 43.18
CA GLN A 352 14.64 -4.81 44.57
C GLN A 352 15.18 -5.83 45.59
N GLU A 353 14.94 -7.13 45.38
CA GLU A 353 15.46 -8.18 46.24
C GLU A 353 16.99 -8.26 46.17
N LYS A 354 17.57 -8.14 44.96
CA LYS A 354 19.02 -8.08 44.77
C LYS A 354 19.63 -6.90 45.53
N TYR A 355 19.04 -5.71 45.46
CA TYR A 355 19.50 -4.54 46.22
C TYR A 355 19.40 -4.76 47.73
N LYS A 356 18.27 -5.27 48.24
CA LYS A 356 18.13 -5.62 49.67
C LYS A 356 19.18 -6.63 50.13
N ASN A 357 19.50 -7.62 49.31
CA ASN A 357 20.53 -8.61 49.62
C ASN A 357 21.94 -8.02 49.60
N LEU A 358 22.24 -7.11 48.67
CA LEU A 358 23.52 -6.38 48.66
C LEU A 358 23.67 -5.47 49.89
N GLU A 359 22.62 -4.72 50.26
CA GLU A 359 22.60 -3.90 51.47
C GLU A 359 22.84 -4.72 52.74
N LYS A 360 22.19 -5.89 52.86
CA LYS A 360 22.41 -6.82 53.97
C LYS A 360 23.85 -7.34 54.02
N ARG A 361 24.51 -7.56 52.87
CA ARG A 361 25.91 -8.00 52.82
C ARG A 361 26.86 -6.88 53.22
N ILE A 362 26.63 -5.65 52.74
CA ILE A 362 27.43 -4.48 53.13
C ILE A 362 27.35 -4.23 54.64
N LYS A 363 26.14 -4.29 55.23
CA LYS A 363 25.93 -4.15 56.68
C LYS A 363 26.54 -5.27 57.54
N LYS A 364 26.93 -6.41 56.93
CA LYS A 364 27.64 -7.50 57.63
C LYS A 364 29.16 -7.39 57.53
N CYS A 365 29.68 -6.51 56.67
CA CYS A 365 31.11 -6.29 56.46
C CYS A 365 31.64 -5.05 57.20
N ASN A 366 30.74 -4.17 57.67
CA ASN A 366 30.99 -3.13 58.67
C ASN A 366 30.55 -3.64 60.03
#